data_AF-A0A5C7A661-F1
#
_entry.id   AF-A0A5C7A661-F1
#
_cell.length_a   1.000
_cell.length_b   1.000
_cell.length_c   1.000
_cell.angle_alpha   90.00
_cell.angle_beta   90.00
_cell.angle_gamma   90.00
#
_symmetry.space_group_name_H-M   'P 1'
#
loop_
_entity.id
_entity.type
_entity.pdbx_description
1 polymer ?
#
loop_
_entity_poly.entity_id
_entity_poly.type
_entity_poly.pdbx_seq_one_letter_code
_entity_poly.pdbx_strand_id
1 'polypeptide(L)'
;MSIAENRRARFEYHIEEQYEAGIVLEGWEVKAIRAGQVQLPDGYVLIREGELFLIGCRINPLRTASTHVHPQADRTKKLLMSRADIRRLIGKVEQRGFTLIPLDLHYKNGRVKAQIALAKGKAQHDKRETEKKRDWEREKGRLMRHKVSGPAKD
;
A
#
# COMPACT_ATOMS: atom_id res chain seq x y z
N MET A 1 -9.94 1.16 8.84
CA MET A 1 -8.68 1.36 9.59
C MET A 1 -7.54 0.72 8.80
N SER A 2 -6.48 1.48 8.53
CA SER A 2 -5.33 1.02 7.76
C SER A 2 -4.44 0.13 8.64
N ILE A 3 -3.98 -0.99 8.08
CA ILE A 3 -3.08 -1.96 8.72
C ILE A 3 -1.64 -1.61 8.38
N ALA A 4 -1.36 -1.43 7.10
CA ALA A 4 -0.03 -1.08 6.58
C ALA A 4 -0.21 -0.23 5.32
N GLU A 5 0.63 0.78 5.17
CA GLU A 5 0.57 1.73 4.06
C GLU A 5 1.87 1.75 3.27
N ASN A 6 1.75 1.73 1.95
CA ASN A 6 2.87 2.03 1.06
C ASN A 6 3.02 3.56 0.96
N ARG A 7 3.83 4.13 1.86
CA ARG A 7 4.06 5.58 1.89
C ARG A 7 4.83 6.09 0.66
N ARG A 8 5.60 5.23 0.00
CA ARG A 8 6.39 5.55 -1.20
C ARG A 8 5.51 5.67 -2.44
N ALA A 9 4.43 4.90 -2.54
CA ALA A 9 3.50 4.90 -3.66
C ALA A 9 3.06 6.31 -4.10
N ARG A 10 2.53 7.11 -3.17
CA ARG A 10 2.03 8.47 -3.45
C ARG A 10 3.14 9.48 -3.79
N PHE A 11 4.37 9.18 -3.40
CA PHE A 11 5.52 10.01 -3.73
C PHE A 11 6.04 9.69 -5.14
N GLU A 12 6.18 8.40 -5.46
CA GLU A 12 6.82 7.94 -6.69
C GLU A 12 5.88 7.90 -7.90
N TYR A 13 4.58 7.78 -7.68
CA TYR A 13 3.59 7.58 -8.74
C TYR A 13 2.42 8.57 -8.66
N HIS A 14 1.89 8.94 -9.82
CA HIS A 14 0.57 9.54 -9.97
C HIS A 14 -0.47 8.41 -9.98
N ILE A 15 -1.47 8.50 -9.09
CA ILE A 15 -2.53 7.49 -8.96
C ILE A 15 -3.68 7.91 -9.86
N GLU A 16 -4.02 7.06 -10.82
CA GLU A 16 -5.16 7.30 -11.73
C GLU A 16 -6.43 6.66 -11.19
N GLU A 17 -6.37 5.36 -10.92
CA GLU A 17 -7.55 4.57 -10.55
C GLU A 17 -7.21 3.64 -9.39
N GLN A 18 -8.23 3.35 -8.58
CA GLN A 18 -8.10 2.63 -7.32
C GLN A 18 -9.11 1.50 -7.26
N TYR A 19 -8.65 0.31 -6.84
CA TYR A 19 -9.44 -0.91 -6.72
C TYR A 19 -9.20 -1.56 -5.37
N GLU A 20 -10.25 -2.15 -4.82
CA GLU A 20 -10.16 -2.99 -3.64
C GLU A 20 -10.13 -4.46 -4.07
N ALA A 21 -9.10 -5.19 -3.62
CA ALA A 21 -8.97 -6.62 -3.86
C ALA A 21 -8.99 -7.41 -2.55
N GLY A 22 -9.55 -8.63 -2.60
CA GLY A 22 -9.29 -9.63 -1.57
C GLY A 22 -7.85 -10.13 -1.64
N ILE A 23 -7.29 -10.57 -0.52
CA ILE A 23 -5.95 -11.16 -0.47
C ILE A 23 -6.02 -12.58 0.09
N VAL A 24 -5.35 -13.52 -0.57
CA VAL A 24 -5.28 -14.92 -0.14
C VAL A 24 -4.17 -15.08 0.89
N LEU A 25 -4.59 -15.27 2.15
CA LEU A 25 -3.71 -15.39 3.30
C LEU A 25 -3.81 -16.76 3.96
N GLU A 26 -2.69 -17.20 4.53
CA GLU A 26 -2.61 -18.36 5.40
C GLU A 26 -2.97 -17.99 6.85
N GLY A 27 -3.36 -18.98 7.64
CA GLY A 27 -3.83 -18.75 9.02
C GLY A 27 -2.79 -18.04 9.91
N TRP A 28 -1.50 -18.35 9.75
CA TRP A 28 -0.43 -17.68 10.49
C TRP A 28 -0.25 -16.22 10.06
N GLU A 29 -0.45 -15.92 8.77
CA GLU A 29 -0.33 -14.57 8.22
C GLU A 29 -1.42 -13.65 8.81
N VAL A 30 -2.64 -14.17 8.97
CA VAL A 30 -3.73 -13.43 9.63
C VAL A 30 -3.38 -13.09 11.08
N LYS A 31 -2.79 -14.04 11.82
CA LYS A 31 -2.34 -13.80 13.21
C LYS A 31 -1.23 -12.76 13.28
N ALA A 32 -0.25 -12.85 12.39
CA ALA A 32 0.85 -11.89 12.29
C ALA A 32 0.36 -10.47 11.94
N ILE A 33 -0.54 -10.33 10.97
CA ILE A 33 -1.16 -9.06 10.59
C ILE A 33 -1.92 -8.44 11.76
N ARG A 34 -2.68 -9.23 12.52
CA ARG A 34 -3.38 -8.74 13.72
C ARG A 34 -2.42 -8.24 14.80
N ALA A 35 -1.23 -8.81 14.88
CA ALA A 35 -0.14 -8.38 15.76
C ALA A 35 0.73 -7.25 15.16
N GLY A 36 0.34 -6.68 14.02
CA GLY A 36 1.06 -5.59 13.36
C GLY A 36 2.37 -5.99 12.68
N GLN A 37 2.62 -7.29 12.49
CA GLN A 37 3.85 -7.81 11.89
C GLN A 37 3.79 -7.84 10.35
N VAL A 38 3.42 -6.71 9.74
CA VAL A 38 3.26 -6.59 8.29
C VAL A 38 3.89 -5.31 7.77
N GLN A 39 4.58 -5.41 6.64
CA GLN A 39 5.25 -4.32 5.97
C GLN A 39 4.94 -4.36 4.47
N LEU A 40 4.74 -3.17 3.89
CA LEU A 40 4.46 -2.98 2.47
C LEU A 40 5.35 -1.86 1.89
N PRO A 41 6.69 -2.03 1.89
CA PRO A 41 7.61 -0.96 1.51
C PRO A 41 7.61 -0.71 0.00
N ASP A 42 7.89 -1.74 -0.81
CA ASP A 42 8.12 -1.65 -2.27
C ASP A 42 7.25 -2.66 -3.02
N GLY A 43 6.02 -2.85 -2.52
CA GLY A 43 5.11 -3.80 -3.13
C GLY A 43 4.72 -3.38 -4.54
N TYR A 44 4.52 -4.34 -5.43
CA TYR A 44 3.92 -4.15 -6.75
C TYR A 44 2.96 -5.30 -7.04
N VAL A 45 2.06 -5.09 -7.99
CA VAL A 45 1.06 -6.08 -8.37
C VAL A 45 1.34 -6.53 -9.80
N LEU A 46 1.63 -7.82 -9.94
CA LEU A 46 1.86 -8.47 -11.21
C LEU A 46 0.55 -9.09 -11.70
N ILE A 47 0.22 -8.89 -12.98
CA ILE A 47 -0.80 -9.69 -13.65
C ILE A 47 -0.10 -10.80 -14.42
N ARG A 48 -0.49 -12.05 -14.17
CA ARG A 48 0.01 -13.22 -14.89
C ARG A 48 -1.15 -14.17 -15.16
N GLU A 49 -1.30 -14.59 -16.42
CA GLU A 49 -2.30 -15.59 -16.84
C GLU A 49 -3.74 -15.22 -16.42
N GLY A 50 -4.06 -13.91 -16.37
CA GLY A 50 -5.39 -13.43 -15.96
C GLY A 50 -5.62 -13.41 -14.44
N GLU A 51 -4.57 -13.55 -13.64
CA GLU A 51 -4.61 -13.47 -12.19
C GLU A 51 -3.69 -12.37 -11.65
N LEU A 52 -4.01 -11.84 -10.47
CA LEU A 52 -3.26 -10.78 -9.81
C LEU A 52 -2.43 -11.34 -8.66
N PHE A 53 -1.18 -10.90 -8.58
CA PHE A 53 -0.24 -11.31 -7.56
C PHE A 53 0.43 -10.10 -6.92
N LEU A 54 0.25 -9.95 -5.61
CA LEU A 54 0.96 -8.97 -4.81
C LEU A 54 2.34 -9.53 -4.41
N ILE A 55 3.37 -8.80 -4.79
CA ILE A 55 4.78 -9.08 -4.48
C ILE A 55 5.30 -7.95 -3.59
N GLY A 56 6.25 -8.25 -2.70
CA GLY A 56 6.84 -7.26 -1.79
C GLY A 56 6.00 -6.92 -0.56
N CYS A 57 4.96 -7.70 -0.27
CA CYS A 57 4.27 -7.68 1.02
C CYS A 57 4.93 -8.67 1.98
N ARG A 58 5.66 -8.15 2.96
CA ARG A 58 6.36 -8.95 3.97
C ARG A 58 5.49 -9.10 5.21
N ILE A 59 5.23 -10.34 5.61
CA ILE A 59 4.49 -10.67 6.84
C ILE A 59 5.40 -11.51 7.72
N ASN A 60 5.88 -10.93 8.81
CA ASN A 60 6.82 -11.63 9.69
C ASN A 60 6.06 -12.62 10.58
N PRO A 61 6.45 -13.90 10.61
CA PRO A 61 5.80 -14.87 11.47
C PRO A 61 6.00 -14.50 12.95
N LEU A 62 4.98 -14.79 13.75
CA LEU A 62 5.09 -14.69 15.20
C LEU A 62 5.98 -15.81 15.73
N ARG A 63 6.67 -15.55 16.86
CA ARG A 63 7.43 -16.59 17.57
C ARG A 63 6.57 -17.77 18.02
N THR A 64 5.27 -17.53 18.18
CA THR A 64 4.25 -18.52 18.54
C THR A 64 3.61 -19.20 17.32
N ALA A 65 4.15 -18.98 16.11
CA ALA A 65 3.72 -19.71 14.93
C ALA A 65 3.99 -21.22 15.12
N SER A 66 3.09 -22.04 14.58
CA SER A 66 3.21 -23.50 14.70
C SER A 66 4.50 -23.99 14.05
N THR A 67 5.20 -24.90 14.71
CA THR A 67 6.40 -25.57 14.20
C THR A 67 6.13 -26.49 13.00
N HIS A 68 4.87 -26.87 12.78
CA HIS A 68 4.45 -27.72 11.65
C HIS A 68 4.21 -26.92 10.36
N VAL A 69 4.25 -25.59 10.43
CA VAL A 69 4.17 -24.69 9.27
C VAL A 69 5.56 -24.10 9.06
N HIS A 70 5.98 -23.96 7.80
CA HIS A 70 7.22 -23.29 7.43
C HIS A 70 6.89 -21.90 6.87
N PRO A 71 6.83 -20.86 7.71
CA PRO A 71 6.29 -19.57 7.29
C PRO A 71 7.27 -18.87 6.36
N GLN A 72 6.81 -18.53 5.15
CA GLN A 72 7.58 -17.73 4.21
C GLN A 72 7.08 -16.27 4.24
N ALA A 73 7.89 -15.39 4.84
CA ALA A 73 7.50 -14.00 5.07
C ALA A 73 7.22 -13.21 3.78
N ASP A 74 8.01 -13.48 2.74
CA ASP A 74 7.98 -12.77 1.45
C ASP A 74 7.18 -13.51 0.36
N ARG A 75 6.37 -14.50 0.75
CA ARG A 75 5.54 -15.28 -0.18
C ARG A 75 4.63 -14.37 -1.01
N THR A 76 4.66 -14.54 -2.33
CA THR A 76 3.73 -13.89 -3.27
C THR A 76 2.28 -14.19 -2.89
N LYS A 77 1.45 -13.15 -2.79
CA LYS A 77 0.05 -13.27 -2.37
C LYS A 77 -0.86 -13.12 -3.58
N LYS A 78 -1.69 -14.11 -3.85
CA LYS A 78 -2.75 -13.98 -4.85
C LYS A 78 -3.79 -12.96 -4.38
N LEU A 79 -4.21 -12.09 -5.29
CA LEU A 79 -5.29 -11.14 -5.08
C LEU A 79 -6.56 -11.61 -5.80
N LEU A 80 -7.72 -11.30 -5.20
CA LEU A 80 -9.03 -11.68 -5.69
C LEU A 80 -9.79 -10.43 -6.13
N MET A 81 -10.13 -10.35 -7.41
CA MET A 81 -10.88 -9.27 -8.02
C MET A 81 -11.79 -9.83 -9.12
N SER A 82 -12.79 -9.05 -9.57
CA SER A 82 -13.70 -9.50 -10.62
C SER A 82 -12.95 -9.72 -11.95
N ARG A 83 -13.37 -10.73 -12.72
CA ARG A 83 -12.75 -11.04 -14.03
C ARG A 83 -12.90 -9.89 -15.04
N ALA A 84 -13.95 -9.08 -14.92
CA ALA A 84 -14.14 -7.91 -15.77
C ALA A 84 -13.11 -6.81 -15.44
N ASP A 85 -12.88 -6.55 -14.16
CA ASP A 85 -11.88 -5.57 -13.72
C ASP A 85 -10.46 -6.00 -14.08
N ILE A 86 -10.13 -7.28 -13.90
CA ILE A 86 -8.80 -7.82 -14.27
C ILE A 86 -8.55 -7.63 -15.77
N ARG A 87 -9.52 -7.98 -16.63
CA ARG A 87 -9.38 -7.79 -18.08
C ARG A 87 -9.16 -6.33 -18.47
N ARG A 88 -9.88 -5.41 -17.82
CA ARG A 88 -9.69 -3.97 -18.05
C ARG A 88 -8.32 -3.49 -17.59
N LEU A 89 -7.81 -4.00 -16.47
CA LEU A 89 -6.46 -3.67 -16.00
C LEU A 89 -5.37 -4.24 -16.90
N ILE A 90 -5.52 -5.43 -17.47
CA ILE A 90 -4.55 -6.00 -18.43
C ILE A 90 -4.30 -5.02 -19.58
N GLY A 91 -5.37 -4.58 -20.25
CA GLY A 91 -5.24 -3.65 -21.37
C GLY A 91 -4.65 -2.29 -20.98
N LYS A 92 -4.81 -1.85 -19.72
CA LYS A 92 -4.22 -0.60 -19.22
C LYS A 92 -2.76 -0.74 -18.82
N VAL A 93 -2.38 -1.87 -18.23
CA VAL A 93 -0.99 -2.14 -17.82
C VAL A 93 -0.08 -2.36 -19.04
N GLU A 94 -0.62 -2.92 -20.12
CA GLU A 94 0.11 -3.05 -21.40
C GLU A 94 0.40 -1.68 -22.06
N GLN A 95 -0.36 -0.64 -21.73
CA GLN A 95 -0.06 0.72 -22.20
C GLN A 95 1.23 1.23 -21.54
N ARG A 96 2.10 1.83 -22.35
CA ARG A 96 3.43 2.27 -21.91
C ARG A 96 3.35 3.24 -20.73
N GLY A 97 3.95 2.85 -19.62
CA GLY A 97 4.18 3.70 -18.45
C GLY A 97 3.19 3.53 -17.30
N PHE A 98 2.17 2.68 -17.45
CA PHE A 98 1.32 2.28 -16.34
C PHE A 98 1.86 1.06 -15.59
N THR A 99 1.62 1.04 -14.29
CA THR A 99 1.94 -0.07 -13.41
C THR A 99 0.86 -0.23 -12.35
N LEU A 100 0.75 -1.41 -11.76
CA LEU A 100 -0.12 -1.65 -10.62
C LEU A 100 0.70 -1.68 -9.33
N ILE A 101 0.29 -0.84 -8.39
CA ILE A 101 0.94 -0.71 -7.08
C ILE A 101 -0.08 -0.92 -5.96
N PRO A 102 0.31 -1.55 -4.83
CA PRO A 102 -0.49 -1.58 -3.63
C PRO A 102 -0.33 -0.26 -2.87
N LEU A 103 -1.44 0.32 -2.43
CA LEU A 103 -1.49 1.54 -1.63
C LEU A 103 -1.51 1.22 -0.14
N ASP A 104 -2.35 0.29 0.26
CA ASP A 104 -2.49 -0.12 1.65
C ASP A 104 -3.09 -1.52 1.79
N LEU A 105 -2.98 -2.03 3.01
CA LEU A 105 -3.80 -3.12 3.52
C LEU A 105 -4.75 -2.57 4.58
N HIS A 106 -6.01 -2.97 4.55
CA HIS A 106 -7.01 -2.53 5.52
C HIS A 106 -8.00 -3.64 5.87
N TYR A 107 -8.72 -3.46 6.98
CA TYR A 107 -9.83 -4.36 7.33
C TYR A 107 -11.14 -3.89 6.71
N LYS A 108 -11.90 -4.85 6.15
CA LYS A 108 -13.29 -4.67 5.73
C LYS A 108 -14.08 -5.92 6.10
N ASN A 109 -15.15 -5.75 6.88
CA ASN A 109 -16.03 -6.84 7.35
C ASN A 109 -15.22 -8.01 7.95
N GLY A 110 -14.25 -7.69 8.82
CA GLY A 110 -13.40 -8.68 9.50
C GLY A 110 -12.34 -9.36 8.63
N ARG A 111 -12.25 -9.04 7.33
CA ARG A 111 -11.26 -9.58 6.40
C ARG A 111 -10.21 -8.54 6.03
N VAL A 112 -8.98 -9.00 5.77
CA VAL A 112 -7.93 -8.15 5.21
C VAL A 112 -8.21 -7.94 3.72
N LYS A 113 -8.09 -6.70 3.28
CA LYS A 113 -8.21 -6.25 1.90
C LYS A 113 -6.94 -5.51 1.50
N ALA A 114 -6.62 -5.55 0.21
CA ALA A 114 -5.55 -4.76 -0.37
C ALA A 114 -6.16 -3.67 -1.25
N GLN A 115 -5.81 -2.42 -1.00
CA GLN A 115 -6.09 -1.34 -1.93
C GLN A 115 -4.96 -1.33 -2.97
N ILE A 116 -5.31 -1.47 -4.24
CA ILE A 116 -4.37 -1.42 -5.37
C ILE A 116 -4.73 -0.26 -6.28
N ALA A 117 -3.75 0.26 -6.99
CA ALA A 117 -3.93 1.38 -7.89
C ALA A 117 -3.23 1.16 -9.23
N LEU A 118 -3.89 1.61 -10.29
CA LEU A 118 -3.24 1.88 -11.56
C LEU A 118 -2.53 3.22 -11.43
N ALA A 119 -1.23 3.23 -11.68
CA ALA A 119 -0.40 4.39 -11.44
C ALA A 119 0.65 4.58 -12.53
N LYS A 120 1.05 5.84 -12.72
CA LYS A 120 2.09 6.24 -13.66
C LYS A 120 3.28 6.82 -12.89
N GLY A 121 4.49 6.44 -13.27
CA GLY A 121 5.70 6.95 -12.61
C GLY A 121 5.81 8.47 -12.76
N LYS A 122 6.12 9.18 -11.65
CA LYS A 122 6.34 10.63 -11.67
C LYS A 122 7.68 10.99 -12.30
N ALA A 123 7.71 12.10 -13.04
CA ALA A 123 8.95 12.69 -13.50
C ALA A 123 9.76 13.27 -12.32
N GLN A 124 11.07 13.46 -12.49
CA GLN A 124 11.93 14.03 -11.45
C GLN A 124 11.49 15.45 -11.05
N HIS A 125 10.95 16.22 -11.99
CA HIS A 125 10.40 17.54 -11.69
C HIS A 125 9.22 17.46 -10.71
N ASP A 126 8.23 16.61 -11.00
CA ASP A 126 7.05 16.39 -10.16
C ASP A 126 7.41 15.89 -8.75
N LYS A 127 8.48 15.09 -8.62
CA LYS A 127 8.99 14.63 -7.31
C LYS A 127 9.50 15.80 -6.47
N ARG A 128 10.27 16.71 -7.08
CA ARG A 128 10.77 17.93 -6.42
C ARG A 128 9.62 18.84 -5.98
N GLU A 129 8.58 18.98 -6.79
CA GLU A 129 7.39 19.75 -6.40
C GLU A 129 6.66 19.13 -5.21
N THR A 130 6.54 17.79 -5.20
CA THR A 130 5.94 17.05 -4.08
C THR A 130 6.74 17.26 -2.79
N GLU A 131 8.07 17.25 -2.85
CA GLU A 131 8.96 17.56 -1.71
C GLU A 131 8.77 18.98 -1.21
N LYS A 132 8.85 19.98 -2.11
CA LYS A 132 8.64 21.39 -1.78
C LYS A 132 7.31 21.63 -1.08
N LYS A 133 6.22 21.05 -1.61
CA LYS A 133 4.88 21.17 -1.01
C LYS A 133 4.83 20.55 0.38
N ARG A 134 5.42 19.36 0.55
CA ARG A 134 5.47 18.67 1.85
C ARG A 134 6.28 19.46 2.87
N ASP A 135 7.41 20.06 2.46
CA ASP A 135 8.24 20.89 3.32
C ASP A 135 7.50 22.16 3.75
N TRP A 136 6.84 22.83 2.79
CA TRP A 136 5.99 23.99 3.06
C TRP A 136 4.83 23.70 4.02
N GLU A 137 4.14 22.58 3.85
CA GLU A 137 3.07 22.17 4.77
C GLU A 137 3.59 21.92 6.19
N ARG A 138 4.76 21.32 6.34
CA ARG A 138 5.39 21.13 7.67
C ARG A 138 5.76 22.46 8.32
N GLU A 139 6.31 23.40 7.55
CA GLU A 139 6.67 24.73 8.03
C GLU A 139 5.44 25.53 8.48
N LYS A 140 4.39 25.57 7.65
CA LYS A 140 3.10 26.18 8.00
C LYS A 140 2.53 25.59 9.29
N GLY A 141 2.59 24.27 9.46
CA GLY A 141 2.15 23.59 10.68
C GLY A 141 2.99 23.93 11.93
N ARG A 142 4.26 24.31 11.77
CA ARG A 142 5.10 24.82 12.88
C ARG A 142 4.72 26.25 13.24
N LEU A 143 4.57 27.12 12.24
CA LEU A 143 4.19 28.52 12.43
C LEU A 143 2.82 28.67 13.12
N MET A 144 1.84 27.84 12.75
CA MET A 144 0.52 27.84 13.37
C MET A 144 0.55 27.40 14.84
N ARG A 145 1.37 26.40 15.20
CA ARG A 145 1.53 25.96 16.60
C ARG A 145 2.20 27.03 17.46
N HIS A 146 3.22 27.70 16.93
CA HIS A 146 3.96 28.74 17.65
C HIS A 146 3.10 29.99 17.96
N LYS A 147 2.06 30.26 17.16
CA LYS A 147 1.09 31.34 17.42
C LYS A 147 0.05 31.00 18.50
N VAL A 148 -0.22 29.72 18.75
CA VAL A 148 -1.24 29.27 19.72
C VAL A 148 -0.66 29.11 21.13
N SER A 149 0.67 28.92 21.27
CA SER A 149 1.34 28.69 22.55
C SER A 149 1.90 29.96 23.23
N GLY A 150 1.49 31.16 22.82
CA GLY A 150 1.80 32.40 23.56
C GLY A 150 0.87 32.54 24.77
N PRO A 151 1.36 32.99 25.94
CA PRO A 151 0.50 33.14 27.12
C PRO A 151 -0.63 34.12 26.82
N ALA A 152 -1.86 33.75 27.18
CA ALA A 152 -2.95 34.71 27.26
C ALA A 152 -2.51 35.78 28.27
N LYS A 153 -2.33 37.02 27.81
CA LYS A 153 -2.12 38.14 28.71
C LYS A 153 -3.46 38.44 29.38
N ASP A 154 -3.46 38.37 30.71
CA ASP A 154 -4.47 38.97 31.60
C ASP A 154 -4.57 40.49 31.38
#